data_AF-A0A6G3WTC2-F1
#
_entry.id   AF-A0A6G3WTC2-F1
#
_cell.length_a   1.000
_cell.length_b   1.000
_cell.length_c   1.000
_cell.angle_alpha   90.00
_cell.angle_beta   90.00
_cell.angle_gamma   90.00
#
_symmetry.space_group_name_H-M   'P 1'
#
loop_
_entity.id
_entity.type
_entity.pdbx_description
1 polymer ?
#
loop_
_entity_poly.entity_id
_entity_poly.type
_entity_poly.pdbx_seq_one_letter_code
_entity_poly.pdbx_strand_id
1 'polypeptide(L)'
;LTLRVKCDALINNCEARHRVKVPRGVDVTASSDNGTISATGFDRALDLSSDNGRINVRDASGTLKLKTDNGEVRADRISASSVVARADNGEIRLGFSTVPDLVDTVSDNGGITIDLPPGGQKYAVDASADNGNVSIGVPRGDDSAHVVKARSDNGQVTVRSAN
;
A
#
# COMPACT_ATOMS: atom_id res chain seq x y z
N LEU A 1 15.67 4.16 15.85
CA LEU A 1 15.71 5.64 15.83
C LEU A 1 14.31 6.14 16.11
N THR A 2 14.13 7.07 17.04
CA THR A 2 12.81 7.65 17.35
C THR A 2 12.88 9.15 17.16
N LEU A 3 12.01 9.70 16.33
CA LEU A 3 11.89 11.13 16.06
C LEU A 3 10.58 11.60 16.70
N ARG A 4 10.63 12.63 17.54
CA ARG A 4 9.44 13.20 18.18
C ARG A 4 9.43 14.70 17.99
N VAL A 5 8.23 15.21 17.77
CA VAL A 5 7.95 16.64 17.67
C VAL A 5 7.03 16.97 18.83
N LYS A 6 7.44 17.93 19.67
CA LYS A 6 6.60 18.50 20.71
C LYS A 6 6.30 19.93 20.32
N CYS A 7 5.01 20.26 20.30
CA CYS A 7 4.53 21.58 19.96
C CYS A 7 3.91 22.17 21.22
N ASP A 8 4.46 23.27 21.73
CA ASP A 8 3.88 23.99 22.87
C ASP A 8 2.69 24.84 22.45
N ALA A 9 1.76 25.04 23.39
CA ALA A 9 0.41 25.58 23.18
C ALA A 9 0.32 27.03 22.62
N LEU A 10 1.45 27.69 22.40
CA LEU A 10 1.53 29.06 21.87
C LEU A 10 1.76 29.14 20.35
N ILE A 11 1.93 28.01 19.65
CA ILE A 11 2.26 27.97 18.22
C ILE A 11 1.05 27.46 17.41
N ASN A 12 0.54 28.31 16.50
CA ASN A 12 -0.65 28.01 15.68
C ASN A 12 -0.38 27.11 14.45
N ASN A 13 0.87 26.76 14.16
CA ASN A 13 1.26 25.97 12.99
C ASN A 13 2.53 25.14 13.24
N CYS A 14 2.39 24.07 14.03
CA CYS A 14 3.51 23.15 14.25
C CYS A 14 3.54 22.07 13.16
N GLU A 15 4.33 22.31 12.11
CA GLU A 15 4.69 21.30 11.12
C GLU A 15 6.16 20.94 11.29
N ALA A 16 6.47 19.65 11.30
CA ALA A 16 7.84 19.17 11.29
C ALA A 16 8.00 18.14 10.18
N ARG A 17 8.99 18.38 9.31
CA ARG A 17 9.35 17.47 8.24
C ARG A 17 10.68 16.82 8.57
N HIS A 18 10.64 15.53 8.86
CA HIS A 18 11.86 14.73 9.03
C HIS A 18 12.25 14.06 7.73
N ARG A 19 13.52 14.19 7.34
CA ARG A 19 14.10 13.45 6.21
C ARG A 19 15.21 12.55 6.71
N VAL A 20 14.95 11.25 6.75
CA VAL A 20 15.93 10.24 7.12
C VAL A 20 16.52 9.64 5.84
N LYS A 21 17.84 9.72 5.67
CA LYS A 21 18.54 9.01 4.60
C LYS A 21 18.99 7.67 5.15
N VAL A 22 18.57 6.60 4.49
CA VAL A 22 18.89 5.23 4.89
C VAL A 22 19.94 4.67 3.91
N PRO A 23 20.98 3.97 4.39
CA PRO A 23 21.91 3.24 3.52
C PRO A 23 21.17 2.26 2.60
N ARG A 24 21.75 1.94 1.44
CA ARG A 24 21.20 0.88 0.58
C ARG A 24 21.33 -0.49 1.24
N GLY A 25 20.47 -1.43 0.86
CA GLY A 25 20.60 -2.82 1.29
C GLY A 25 20.19 -3.09 2.75
N VAL A 26 19.44 -2.18 3.38
CA VAL A 26 18.88 -2.39 4.72
C VAL A 26 17.36 -2.41 4.69
N ASP A 27 16.78 -3.29 5.50
CA ASP A 27 15.34 -3.32 5.72
C ASP A 27 14.93 -2.14 6.61
N VAL A 28 13.76 -1.56 6.37
CA VAL A 28 13.28 -0.36 7.08
C VAL A 28 11.93 -0.63 7.71
N THR A 29 11.85 -0.31 8.99
CA THR A 29 10.59 -0.21 9.73
C THR A 29 10.37 1.24 10.15
N ALA A 30 9.19 1.78 9.87
CA ALA A 30 8.81 3.12 10.31
C ALA A 30 7.34 3.15 10.73
N SER A 31 7.08 3.80 11.87
CA SER A 31 5.74 4.02 12.39
C SER A 31 5.50 5.51 12.63
N SER A 32 4.26 5.97 12.44
CA SER A 32 3.86 7.35 12.73
C SER A 32 2.47 7.40 13.36
N ASP A 33 2.30 8.18 14.42
CA ASP A 33 0.98 8.36 15.03
C ASP A 33 0.12 9.31 14.18
N ASN A 34 0.77 10.32 13.59
CA ASN A 34 0.12 11.34 12.76
C ASN A 34 0.98 11.72 11.55
N GLY A 35 0.36 12.24 10.49
CA GLY A 35 1.06 12.80 9.34
C GLY A 35 1.45 11.77 8.28
N THR A 36 2.22 12.17 7.28
CA THR A 36 2.49 11.31 6.11
C THR A 36 3.85 10.61 6.20
N ILE A 37 3.87 9.29 6.02
CA ILE A 37 5.09 8.53 5.78
C ILE A 37 5.32 8.49 4.26
N SER A 38 6.53 8.85 3.82
CA SER A 38 6.91 8.77 2.40
C SER A 38 8.21 7.99 2.23
N ALA A 39 8.16 6.90 1.47
CA ALA A 39 9.30 6.06 1.13
C ALA A 39 9.51 6.04 -0.39
N THR A 40 10.76 6.15 -0.86
CA THR A 40 11.08 6.15 -2.29
C THR A 40 12.42 5.48 -2.57
N GLY A 41 12.44 4.56 -3.53
CA GLY A 41 13.69 3.98 -4.06
C GLY A 41 14.28 2.90 -3.16
N PHE A 42 13.43 2.10 -2.53
CA PHE A 42 13.84 1.05 -1.60
C PHE A 42 13.81 -0.32 -2.28
N ASP A 43 14.95 -1.01 -2.22
CA ASP A 43 15.18 -2.33 -2.82
C ASP A 43 15.10 -3.48 -1.80
N ARG A 44 14.89 -3.14 -0.53
CA ARG A 44 14.78 -4.05 0.61
C ARG A 44 13.42 -3.95 1.28
N ALA A 45 13.19 -4.82 2.26
CA ALA A 45 11.87 -4.92 2.88
C ALA A 45 11.48 -3.60 3.57
N LEU A 46 10.22 -3.20 3.40
CA LEU A 46 9.62 -2.05 4.06
C LEU A 46 8.44 -2.50 4.92
N ASP A 47 8.47 -2.17 6.21
CA ASP A 47 7.32 -2.29 7.12
C ASP A 47 6.92 -0.89 7.61
N LEU A 48 5.84 -0.35 7.07
CA LEU A 48 5.38 1.01 7.35
C LEU A 48 4.00 0.98 8.01
N SER A 49 3.85 1.64 9.15
CA SER A 49 2.58 1.75 9.86
C SER A 49 2.21 3.19 10.22
N SER A 50 0.93 3.54 10.13
CA SER A 50 0.45 4.87 10.52
C SER A 50 -0.90 4.79 11.25
N ASP A 51 -1.05 5.48 12.37
CA ASP A 51 -2.35 5.51 13.07
C ASP A 51 -3.28 6.52 12.36
N ASN A 52 -2.81 7.75 12.12
CA ASN A 52 -3.59 8.79 11.46
C ASN A 52 -2.76 9.50 10.38
N GLY A 53 -2.75 8.95 9.18
CA GLY A 53 -1.81 9.42 8.17
C GLY A 53 -1.79 8.64 6.89
N ARG A 54 -1.27 9.28 5.84
CA ARG A 54 -1.08 8.64 4.54
C ARG A 54 0.27 7.93 4.50
N ILE A 55 0.29 6.74 3.93
CA ILE A 55 1.53 6.05 3.56
C ILE A 55 1.69 6.15 2.04
N ASN A 56 2.79 6.78 1.62
CA ASN A 56 3.16 6.90 0.20
C ASN A 56 4.45 6.14 -0.07
N VAL A 57 4.38 5.13 -0.93
CA VAL A 57 5.55 4.37 -1.39
C VAL A 57 5.72 4.53 -2.89
N ARG A 58 6.95 4.76 -3.35
CA ARG A 58 7.27 4.79 -4.79
C ARG A 58 8.58 4.07 -5.05
N ASP A 59 8.74 3.52 -6.25
CA ASP A 59 10.02 2.89 -6.67
C ASP A 59 10.48 1.81 -5.69
N ALA A 60 9.60 0.91 -5.28
CA ALA A 60 9.93 -0.12 -4.31
C ALA A 60 9.97 -1.51 -4.96
N SER A 61 11.07 -2.24 -4.74
CA SER A 61 11.25 -3.61 -5.25
C SER A 61 11.42 -4.66 -4.16
N GLY A 62 11.68 -4.25 -2.91
CA GLY A 62 11.63 -5.16 -1.76
C GLY A 62 10.21 -5.44 -1.30
N THR A 63 10.01 -6.49 -0.51
CA THR A 63 8.71 -6.86 0.07
C THR A 63 8.10 -5.70 0.85
N LEU A 64 6.80 -5.46 0.67
CA LEU A 64 6.09 -4.36 1.30
C LEU A 64 5.07 -4.87 2.31
N LYS A 65 5.09 -4.29 3.50
CA LYS A 65 4.04 -4.40 4.51
C LYS A 65 3.61 -3.00 4.92
N LEU A 66 2.37 -2.64 4.60
CA LEU A 66 1.83 -1.30 4.78
C LEU A 66 0.56 -1.39 5.64
N LYS A 67 0.48 -0.62 6.72
CA LYS A 67 -0.72 -0.58 7.57
C LYS A 67 -1.10 0.86 7.89
N THR A 68 -2.38 1.19 7.77
CA THR A 68 -2.91 2.44 8.33
C THR A 68 -4.22 2.22 9.05
N ASP A 69 -4.47 2.92 10.16
CA ASP A 69 -5.76 2.85 10.84
C ASP A 69 -6.70 3.92 10.26
N ASN A 70 -6.25 5.17 10.11
CA ASN A 70 -6.99 6.25 9.46
C ASN A 70 -6.14 6.96 8.42
N GLY A 71 -6.32 6.63 7.15
CA GLY A 71 -5.57 7.24 6.06
C GLY A 71 -5.50 6.39 4.81
N GLU A 72 -4.88 6.93 3.78
CA GLU A 72 -4.71 6.26 2.49
C GLU A 72 -3.37 5.51 2.46
N VAL A 73 -3.38 4.30 1.90
CA VAL A 73 -2.16 3.61 1.50
C VAL A 73 -2.04 3.73 -0.01
N ARG A 74 -1.00 4.45 -0.46
CA ARG A 74 -0.70 4.59 -1.87
C ARG A 74 0.70 4.08 -2.16
N ALA A 75 0.81 3.16 -3.10
CA ALA A 75 2.10 2.68 -3.57
C ALA A 75 2.12 2.65 -5.11
N ASP A 76 3.05 3.37 -5.73
CA ASP A 76 3.16 3.47 -7.20
C ASP A 76 4.51 2.92 -7.70
N ARG A 77 4.50 2.33 -8.90
CA ARG A 77 5.68 1.76 -9.58
C ARG A 77 6.39 0.72 -8.72
N ILE A 78 5.60 -0.18 -8.17
CA ILE A 78 6.05 -1.28 -7.32
C ILE A 78 6.57 -2.41 -8.21
N SER A 79 7.77 -2.91 -7.91
CA SER A 79 8.34 -4.12 -8.53
C SER A 79 8.54 -5.26 -7.52
N ALA A 80 7.95 -5.13 -6.34
CA ALA A 80 8.00 -6.13 -5.28
C ALA A 80 7.20 -7.37 -5.66
N SER A 81 7.77 -8.56 -5.40
CA SER A 81 7.07 -9.83 -5.60
C SER A 81 5.94 -10.05 -4.59
N SER A 82 6.03 -9.44 -3.40
CA SER A 82 5.02 -9.58 -2.35
C SER A 82 4.68 -8.23 -1.71
N VAL A 83 3.38 -7.94 -1.64
CA VAL A 83 2.82 -6.74 -1.01
C VAL A 83 1.66 -7.14 -0.11
N VAL A 84 1.70 -6.70 1.14
CA VAL A 84 0.61 -6.81 2.10
C VAL A 84 0.21 -5.40 2.54
N ALA A 85 -1.04 -5.01 2.29
CA ALA A 85 -1.54 -3.70 2.68
C ALA A 85 -2.86 -3.81 3.47
N ARG A 86 -2.97 -3.07 4.58
CA ARG A 86 -4.17 -3.02 5.41
C ARG A 86 -4.56 -1.58 5.72
N ALA A 87 -5.85 -1.30 5.66
CA ALA A 87 -6.43 -0.02 6.04
C ALA A 87 -7.72 -0.24 6.84
N ASP A 88 -7.90 0.43 7.97
CA ASP A 88 -9.18 0.33 8.69
C ASP A 88 -10.17 1.40 8.14
N ASN A 89 -9.72 2.66 8.03
CA ASN A 89 -10.48 3.74 7.42
C ASN A 89 -9.64 4.48 6.38
N GLY A 90 -9.84 4.13 5.11
CA GLY A 90 -9.22 4.81 3.98
C GLY A 90 -8.96 3.90 2.79
N GLU A 91 -8.54 4.49 1.68
CA GLU A 91 -8.37 3.76 0.44
C GLU A 91 -6.98 3.10 0.34
N ILE A 92 -6.94 1.95 -0.32
CA ILE A 92 -5.69 1.28 -0.73
C ILE A 92 -5.57 1.38 -2.25
N ARG A 93 -4.48 1.99 -2.72
CA ARG A 93 -4.15 2.13 -4.14
C ARG A 93 -2.75 1.59 -4.42
N LEU A 94 -2.66 0.50 -5.16
CA LEU A 94 -1.40 -0.15 -5.51
C LEU A 94 -1.20 -0.17 -7.02
N GLY A 95 -0.08 0.37 -7.50
CA GLY A 95 0.31 0.37 -8.91
C GLY A 95 1.62 -0.38 -9.13
N PHE A 96 1.54 -1.50 -9.83
CA PHE A 96 2.66 -2.39 -10.11
C PHE A 96 3.29 -2.12 -11.48
N SER A 97 4.63 -2.16 -11.54
CA SER A 97 5.41 -2.10 -12.77
C SER A 97 5.91 -3.47 -13.23
N THR A 98 5.96 -4.46 -12.33
CA THR A 98 6.27 -5.86 -12.66
C THR A 98 5.19 -6.77 -12.08
N VAL A 99 5.03 -7.97 -12.66
CA VAL A 99 4.01 -8.92 -12.21
C VAL A 99 4.36 -9.37 -10.78
N PRO A 100 3.47 -9.17 -9.79
CA PRO A 100 3.69 -9.64 -8.43
C PRO A 100 3.33 -11.12 -8.28
N ASP A 101 3.94 -11.81 -7.32
CA ASP A 101 3.59 -13.17 -6.93
C ASP A 101 2.44 -13.18 -5.91
N LEU A 102 2.45 -12.22 -4.97
CA LEU A 102 1.42 -12.08 -3.96
C LEU A 102 1.05 -10.61 -3.73
N VAL A 103 -0.24 -10.33 -3.85
CA VAL A 103 -0.85 -9.09 -3.36
C VAL A 103 -1.95 -9.46 -2.38
N ASP A 104 -1.86 -8.99 -1.14
CA ASP A 104 -2.87 -9.21 -0.11
C ASP A 104 -3.33 -7.88 0.47
N THR A 105 -4.59 -7.52 0.23
CA THR A 105 -5.16 -6.23 0.59
C THR A 105 -6.48 -6.40 1.33
N VAL A 106 -6.61 -5.67 2.45
CA VAL A 106 -7.81 -5.67 3.29
C VAL A 106 -8.14 -4.23 3.69
N SER A 107 -9.40 -3.83 3.53
CA SER A 107 -9.89 -2.50 3.88
C SER A 107 -11.28 -2.54 4.53
N ASP A 108 -11.41 -2.13 5.78
CA ASP A 108 -12.72 -2.18 6.46
C ASP A 108 -13.65 -1.07 5.92
N ASN A 109 -13.17 0.17 5.82
CA ASN A 109 -13.91 1.32 5.29
C ASN A 109 -13.09 2.09 4.25
N GLY A 110 -13.21 1.70 2.98
CA GLY A 110 -12.53 2.37 1.88
C GLY A 110 -12.29 1.44 0.71
N GLY A 111 -12.22 2.01 -0.50
CA GLY A 111 -12.02 1.23 -1.72
C GLY A 111 -10.61 0.68 -1.87
N ILE A 112 -10.49 -0.42 -2.59
CA ILE A 112 -9.22 -1.03 -2.99
C ILE A 112 -9.10 -0.91 -4.51
N THR A 113 -8.01 -0.32 -4.98
CA THR A 113 -7.64 -0.29 -6.40
C THR A 113 -6.26 -0.89 -6.58
N ILE A 114 -6.18 -1.92 -7.43
CA ILE A 114 -4.93 -2.58 -7.79
C ILE A 114 -4.76 -2.48 -9.31
N ASP A 115 -3.75 -1.73 -9.72
CA ASP A 115 -3.30 -1.59 -11.10
C ASP A 115 -2.13 -2.56 -11.32
N LEU A 116 -2.39 -3.65 -12.04
CA LEU A 116 -1.40 -4.67 -12.41
C LEU A 116 -0.75 -4.31 -13.75
N PRO A 117 0.49 -4.77 -14.03
CA PRO A 117 1.13 -4.45 -15.30
C PRO A 117 0.30 -4.97 -16.48
N PRO A 118 0.28 -4.24 -17.61
CA PRO A 118 -0.39 -4.72 -18.81
C PRO A 118 0.26 -6.02 -19.30
N GLY A 119 -0.56 -6.93 -19.82
CA GLY A 119 -0.10 -8.20 -20.37
C GLY A 119 -1.21 -9.25 -20.38
N GLY A 120 -0.92 -10.39 -21.03
CA GLY A 120 -1.81 -11.57 -21.04
C GLY A 120 -1.65 -12.48 -19.83
N GLN A 121 -0.89 -12.06 -18.81
CA GLN A 121 -0.63 -12.85 -17.62
C GLN A 121 -1.94 -13.11 -16.86
N LYS A 122 -2.12 -14.35 -16.43
CA LYS A 122 -3.26 -14.74 -15.60
C LYS A 122 -2.94 -14.56 -14.13
N TYR A 123 -3.95 -14.16 -13.37
CA TYR A 123 -3.88 -14.02 -11.91
C TYR A 123 -4.95 -14.90 -11.25
N ALA A 124 -4.58 -15.50 -10.12
CA ALA A 124 -5.53 -16.12 -9.20
C ALA A 124 -6.12 -15.00 -8.33
N VAL A 125 -7.27 -14.47 -8.74
CA VAL A 125 -7.90 -13.30 -8.10
C VAL A 125 -9.00 -13.74 -7.15
N ASP A 126 -8.83 -13.40 -5.87
CA ASP A 126 -9.78 -13.58 -4.79
C ASP A 126 -10.17 -12.19 -4.26
N ALA A 127 -11.23 -11.64 -4.86
CA ALA A 127 -11.70 -10.29 -4.56
C ALA A 127 -13.14 -10.31 -4.05
N SER A 128 -13.39 -9.64 -2.93
CA SER A 128 -14.72 -9.53 -2.31
C SER A 128 -14.97 -8.12 -1.79
N ALA A 129 -16.22 -7.67 -1.93
CA ALA A 129 -16.71 -6.45 -1.32
C ALA A 129 -18.06 -6.75 -0.66
N ASP A 130 -18.22 -6.47 0.63
CA ASP A 130 -19.49 -6.73 1.32
C ASP A 130 -20.52 -5.64 0.99
N ASN A 131 -20.13 -4.38 1.19
CA ASN A 131 -20.90 -3.18 0.82
C ASN A 131 -20.18 -2.37 -0.27
N GLY A 132 -20.12 -2.95 -1.46
CA GLY A 132 -19.52 -2.31 -2.63
C GLY A 132 -19.59 -3.19 -3.86
N ASN A 133 -19.00 -2.72 -4.96
CA ASN A 133 -18.91 -3.50 -6.19
C ASN A 133 -17.50 -4.09 -6.31
N VAL A 134 -17.41 -5.28 -6.92
CA VAL A 134 -16.14 -5.87 -7.32
C VAL A 134 -16.02 -5.77 -8.84
N SER A 135 -14.93 -5.19 -9.33
CA SER A 135 -14.61 -5.11 -10.76
C SER A 135 -13.24 -5.73 -11.02
N ILE A 136 -13.21 -6.77 -11.86
CA ILE A 136 -11.97 -7.47 -12.23
C ILE A 136 -11.80 -7.37 -13.75
N GLY A 137 -10.78 -6.63 -14.18
CA GLY A 137 -10.43 -6.36 -15.57
C GLY A 137 -9.11 -6.99 -16.01
N VAL A 138 -8.70 -8.11 -15.40
CA VAL A 138 -7.47 -8.85 -15.74
C VAL A 138 -7.76 -10.30 -16.12
N PRO A 139 -6.91 -10.96 -16.94
CA PRO A 139 -7.04 -12.38 -17.20
C PRO A 139 -6.95 -13.20 -15.90
N ARG A 140 -7.85 -14.18 -15.74
CA ARG A 140 -7.93 -15.02 -14.53
C ARG A 140 -7.50 -16.46 -14.80
N GLY A 141 -6.92 -17.09 -13.79
CA GLY A 141 -6.62 -18.52 -13.75
C GLY A 141 -6.39 -18.96 -12.31
N ASP A 142 -7.24 -19.84 -11.81
CA ASP A 142 -7.22 -20.28 -10.40
C ASP A 142 -5.96 -21.08 -10.05
N ASP A 143 -5.26 -21.60 -11.06
CA ASP A 143 -3.98 -22.31 -11.00
C ASP A 143 -2.75 -21.39 -11.13
N SER A 144 -2.96 -20.07 -11.25
CA SER A 144 -1.86 -19.13 -11.40
C SER A 144 -1.01 -19.02 -10.14
N ALA A 145 0.31 -18.95 -10.34
CA ALA A 145 1.27 -18.63 -9.27
C ALA A 145 1.18 -17.18 -8.78
N HIS A 146 0.52 -16.28 -9.53
CA HIS A 146 0.35 -14.87 -9.20
C HIS A 146 -1.00 -14.65 -8.53
N VAL A 147 -0.97 -14.48 -7.21
CA VAL A 147 -2.17 -14.42 -6.37
C VAL A 147 -2.48 -12.96 -5.99
N VAL A 148 -3.74 -12.57 -6.18
CA VAL A 148 -4.23 -11.24 -5.82
C VAL A 148 -5.46 -11.38 -4.94
N LYS A 149 -5.32 -11.03 -3.66
CA LYS A 149 -6.37 -11.01 -2.66
C LYS A 149 -6.76 -9.56 -2.36
N ALA A 150 -8.03 -9.24 -2.49
CA ALA A 150 -8.54 -7.90 -2.24
C ALA A 150 -9.91 -7.93 -1.58
N ARG A 151 -9.98 -7.58 -0.30
CA ARG A 151 -11.21 -7.63 0.48
C ARG A 151 -11.55 -6.27 1.03
N SER A 152 -12.79 -5.83 0.83
CA SER A 152 -13.29 -4.65 1.49
C SER A 152 -14.66 -4.86 2.11
N ASP A 153 -14.85 -4.40 3.34
CA ASP A 153 -16.17 -4.51 3.98
C ASP A 153 -17.08 -3.38 3.49
N ASN A 154 -16.58 -2.15 3.40
CA ASN A 154 -17.34 -0.98 2.94
C ASN A 154 -16.56 -0.18 1.89
N GLY A 155 -16.49 -0.70 0.66
CA GLY A 155 -15.76 -0.07 -0.42
C GLY A 155 -15.82 -0.84 -1.72
N GLN A 156 -15.57 -0.15 -2.84
CA GLN A 156 -15.39 -0.81 -4.12
C GLN A 156 -14.02 -1.50 -4.18
N VAL A 157 -13.99 -2.71 -4.73
CA VAL A 157 -12.74 -3.40 -5.08
C VAL A 157 -12.57 -3.41 -6.59
N THR A 158 -11.46 -2.84 -7.08
CA THR A 158 -11.12 -2.81 -8.49
C THR A 158 -9.74 -3.41 -8.70
N VAL A 159 -9.65 -4.46 -9.51
CA VAL A 159 -8.39 -5.05 -9.98
C VAL A 159 -8.37 -4.94 -11.50
N ARG A 160 -7.42 -4.21 -12.06
CA ARG A 160 -7.36 -3.95 -13.51
C ARG A 160 -5.92 -3.91 -14.01
N SER A 161 -5.76 -4.05 -15.32
CA SER A 161 -4.48 -3.74 -15.96
C SER A 161 -4.26 -2.22 -15.99
N ALA A 162 -3.04 -1.79 -15.72
CA ALA A 162 -2.61 -0.42 -15.96
C ALA A 162 -2.68 -0.14 -17.46
N ASN A 163 -3.21 1.04 -17.81
CA ASN A 163 -3.30 1.53 -19.20
C ASN A 163 -1.96 2.09 -19.69
#